data_AF-W0B915-F1
#
_entry.id   AF-W0B915-F1
#
_cell.length_a   1.000
_cell.length_b   1.000
_cell.length_c   1.000
_cell.angle_alpha   90.00
_cell.angle_beta   90.00
_cell.angle_gamma   90.00
#
_symmetry.space_group_name_H-M   'P 1'
#
loop_
_entity.id
_entity.type
_entity.pdbx_description
1 polymer ?
#
loop_
_entity_poly.entity_id
_entity_poly.type
_entity_poly.pdbx_seq_one_letter_code
_entity_poly.pdbx_strand_id
1 'polypeptide(L)'
;MDDKDIADAVIARDKRILRAVYDSYSLDDDRFVNYRGKVWVRSYCEGGLMSHDYSWTLSSSIPRFFSRIILSALTDMRKKILQYDDKHHISHQQKAETLVIEWSGANDLVTVNAKPSFEEVDKAMAARIQNAKKLMAAGYRHFILFNLPDLSLTPRFQAKSEKEREEARQCSLYFNTQLQNACEQLNRDYPHCIVNVFDVNTEFLNIYQNPARYYFDPEKRAIAYTDSEDFDDPSDGSSPARGYLFYDDLHPSADMHALLASHFYSRLSTQYELLEPDRVLKSKRACSEEALLASFRKQYKTSLDKDKQGFFYAFQHPRIDYKQASLEEILRHALQEGGTRTRHVLKELGWLSKKGELMLDVPVLQQAMANISGSAPLTIIKSG
;
A
#
# COMPACT_ATOMS: atom_id res chain seq x y z
N MET A 1 4.47 11.33 -29.05
CA MET A 1 3.73 12.40 -28.36
C MET A 1 4.30 12.46 -26.98
N ASP A 2 4.75 13.63 -26.57
CA ASP A 2 5.10 13.84 -25.17
C ASP A 2 3.82 13.93 -24.32
N ASP A 3 3.95 13.95 -23.00
CA ASP A 3 2.80 13.98 -22.08
C ASP A 3 1.92 15.25 -22.26
N LYS A 4 2.49 16.35 -22.76
CA LYS A 4 1.77 17.59 -23.02
C LYS A 4 0.93 17.48 -24.28
N ASP A 5 1.45 16.84 -25.34
CA ASP A 5 0.69 16.59 -26.56
C ASP A 5 -0.56 15.74 -26.31
N ILE A 6 -0.48 14.76 -25.40
CA ILE A 6 -1.62 13.89 -25.03
C ILE A 6 -2.64 14.68 -24.21
N ALA A 7 -2.21 15.45 -23.22
CA ALA A 7 -3.09 16.28 -22.40
C ALA A 7 -3.85 17.30 -23.25
N ASP A 8 -3.14 18.00 -24.15
CA ASP A 8 -3.74 18.96 -25.08
C ASP A 8 -4.71 18.29 -26.05
N ALA A 9 -4.40 17.09 -26.54
CA ALA A 9 -5.29 16.33 -27.42
C ALA A 9 -6.54 15.80 -26.72
N VAL A 10 -6.47 15.46 -25.43
CA VAL A 10 -7.63 15.10 -24.61
C VAL A 10 -8.52 16.33 -24.40
N ILE A 11 -7.94 17.48 -24.07
CA ILE A 11 -8.66 18.76 -23.92
C ILE A 11 -9.33 19.17 -25.24
N ALA A 12 -8.63 19.03 -26.35
CA ALA A 12 -9.14 19.33 -27.70
C ALA A 12 -10.14 18.28 -28.23
N ARG A 13 -10.44 17.22 -27.46
CA ARG A 13 -11.31 16.10 -27.83
C ARG A 13 -10.92 15.42 -29.16
N ASP A 14 -9.63 15.24 -29.43
CA ASP A 14 -9.19 14.48 -30.61
C ASP A 14 -9.75 13.05 -30.53
N LYS A 15 -10.59 12.69 -31.51
CA LYS A 15 -11.32 11.40 -31.52
C LYS A 15 -10.40 10.17 -31.51
N ARG A 16 -9.19 10.27 -32.06
CA ARG A 16 -8.24 9.15 -32.11
C ARG A 16 -7.59 8.95 -30.75
N ILE A 17 -7.22 10.04 -30.08
CA ILE A 17 -6.64 10.02 -28.73
C ILE A 17 -7.71 9.63 -27.72
N LEU A 18 -8.90 10.23 -27.76
CA LEU A 18 -10.00 9.86 -26.89
C LEU A 18 -10.36 8.37 -27.05
N ARG A 19 -10.41 7.84 -28.28
CA ARG A 19 -10.69 6.42 -28.48
C ARG A 19 -9.61 5.52 -27.88
N ALA A 20 -8.33 5.86 -28.08
CA ALA A 20 -7.23 5.13 -27.45
C ALA A 20 -7.26 5.23 -25.91
N VAL A 21 -7.63 6.40 -25.35
CA VAL A 21 -7.79 6.60 -23.90
C VAL A 21 -8.97 5.79 -23.37
N TYR A 22 -10.15 5.82 -24.01
CA TYR A 22 -11.32 5.04 -23.59
C TYR A 22 -11.10 3.53 -23.71
N ASP A 23 -10.38 3.07 -24.73
CA ASP A 23 -9.99 1.66 -24.87
C ASP A 23 -8.93 1.24 -23.81
N SER A 24 -8.27 2.21 -23.17
CA SER A 24 -7.27 2.02 -22.12
C SER A 24 -7.82 2.19 -20.70
N TYR A 25 -8.69 3.17 -20.43
CA TYR A 25 -9.29 3.49 -19.15
C TYR A 25 -10.64 4.21 -19.35
N SER A 26 -11.67 3.81 -18.61
CA SER A 26 -12.96 4.49 -18.56
C SER A 26 -13.39 4.68 -17.11
N LEU A 27 -14.15 5.74 -16.83
CA LEU A 27 -14.84 5.90 -15.55
C LEU A 27 -15.96 4.86 -15.35
N ASP A 28 -16.39 4.17 -16.42
CA ASP A 28 -17.35 3.07 -16.34
C ASP A 28 -16.74 1.76 -15.77
N ASP A 29 -15.43 1.56 -15.92
CA ASP A 29 -14.67 0.46 -15.31
C ASP A 29 -13.27 0.95 -14.93
N ASP A 30 -13.20 1.65 -13.79
CA ASP A 30 -11.99 2.27 -13.26
C ASP A 30 -10.99 1.27 -12.64
N ARG A 31 -11.36 -0.01 -12.59
CA ARG A 31 -10.59 -1.08 -11.96
C ARG A 31 -9.35 -1.47 -12.75
N PHE A 32 -9.30 -1.17 -14.04
CA PHE A 32 -8.19 -1.57 -14.90
C PHE A 32 -7.76 -0.43 -15.82
N VAL A 33 -6.44 -0.26 -15.95
CA VAL A 33 -5.85 0.46 -17.06
C VAL A 33 -5.17 -0.55 -17.96
N ASN A 34 -5.54 -0.59 -19.23
CA ASN A 34 -4.97 -1.49 -20.22
C ASN A 34 -3.97 -0.74 -21.11
N TYR A 35 -2.80 -1.34 -21.31
CA TYR A 35 -1.83 -0.92 -22.32
C TYR A 35 -1.80 -1.96 -23.43
N ARG A 36 -2.22 -1.57 -24.64
CA ARG A 36 -2.29 -2.44 -25.83
C ARG A 36 -3.02 -3.77 -25.58
N GLY A 37 -4.16 -3.70 -24.87
CA GLY A 37 -4.99 -4.86 -24.55
C GLY A 37 -4.47 -5.74 -23.41
N LYS A 38 -3.41 -5.33 -22.71
CA LYS A 38 -2.89 -6.01 -21.51
C LYS A 38 -3.07 -5.14 -20.28
N VAL A 39 -3.49 -5.76 -19.17
CA VAL A 39 -3.64 -5.08 -17.89
C VAL A 39 -2.29 -4.51 -17.45
N TRP A 40 -2.26 -3.19 -17.22
CA TRP A 40 -1.08 -2.46 -16.78
C TRP A 40 -1.25 -1.93 -15.35
N VAL A 41 -2.41 -1.34 -15.04
CA VAL A 41 -2.78 -0.91 -13.68
C VAL A 41 -4.02 -1.66 -13.23
N ARG A 42 -4.06 -2.01 -11.95
CA ARG A 42 -5.25 -2.52 -11.27
C ARG A 42 -5.60 -1.56 -10.15
N SER A 43 -6.82 -1.03 -10.16
CA SER A 43 -7.37 -0.19 -9.10
C SER A 43 -8.29 -1.01 -8.21
N TYR A 44 -8.18 -0.78 -6.91
CA TYR A 44 -9.07 -1.28 -5.88
C TYR A 44 -9.49 -0.12 -4.96
N CYS A 45 -9.50 1.10 -5.50
CA CYS A 45 -9.93 2.29 -4.78
C CYS A 45 -11.43 2.18 -4.49
N GLU A 46 -11.80 2.36 -3.23
CA GLU A 46 -13.19 2.40 -2.81
C GLU A 46 -13.40 3.61 -1.90
N GLY A 47 -14.44 4.40 -2.19
CA GLY A 47 -14.85 5.50 -1.33
C GLY A 47 -15.12 4.99 0.09
N GLY A 48 -14.60 5.70 1.09
CA GLY A 48 -14.78 5.32 2.49
C GLY A 48 -13.95 4.12 2.97
N LEU A 49 -13.03 3.56 2.16
CA LEU A 49 -12.14 2.45 2.56
C LEU A 49 -11.46 2.73 3.91
N MET A 50 -11.56 1.77 4.84
CA MET A 50 -10.92 1.81 6.15
C MET A 50 -9.61 1.01 6.14
N SER A 51 -8.65 1.41 6.96
CA SER A 51 -7.44 0.62 7.18
C SER A 51 -7.74 -0.55 8.11
N HIS A 52 -8.31 -0.25 9.27
CA HIS A 52 -8.70 -1.22 10.27
C HIS A 52 -10.14 -1.71 10.03
N ASP A 53 -10.39 -2.99 10.29
CA ASP A 53 -11.73 -3.58 10.18
C ASP A 53 -12.50 -3.33 11.48
N TYR A 54 -13.48 -2.43 11.42
CA TYR A 54 -14.31 -2.04 12.56
C TYR A 54 -15.65 -2.82 12.64
N SER A 55 -15.88 -3.83 11.79
CA SER A 55 -17.16 -4.56 11.68
C SER A 55 -17.67 -5.16 13.00
N TRP A 56 -16.78 -5.41 13.96
CA TRP A 56 -17.10 -5.97 15.29
C TRP A 56 -16.99 -4.94 16.43
N THR A 57 -16.81 -3.66 16.12
CA THR A 57 -16.67 -2.59 17.13
C THR A 57 -18.03 -1.97 17.43
N LEU A 58 -18.57 -2.24 18.62
CA LEU A 58 -19.83 -1.66 19.09
C LEU A 58 -19.79 -0.12 19.03
N SER A 59 -20.78 0.47 18.36
CA SER A 59 -20.99 1.92 18.28
C SER A 59 -22.37 2.25 18.79
N SER A 60 -22.49 3.25 19.67
CA SER A 60 -23.79 3.77 20.14
C SER A 60 -24.50 4.64 19.11
N SER A 61 -23.87 4.92 17.96
CA SER A 61 -24.45 5.68 16.86
C SER A 61 -24.80 4.75 15.69
N ILE A 62 -26.09 4.67 15.37
CA ILE A 62 -26.66 3.80 14.35
C ILE A 62 -26.08 4.09 12.94
N PRO A 63 -25.95 5.34 12.46
CA PRO A 63 -25.30 5.62 11.17
C PRO A 63 -23.82 5.21 11.11
N ARG A 64 -23.07 5.43 12.20
CA ARG A 64 -21.65 5.01 12.31
C ARG A 64 -21.50 3.49 12.42
N PHE A 65 -22.48 2.82 13.00
CA PHE A 65 -22.54 1.35 13.02
C PHE A 65 -22.78 0.81 11.60
N PHE A 66 -23.69 1.40 10.84
CA PHE A 66 -23.94 1.01 9.44
C PHE A 66 -22.77 1.32 8.50
N SER A 67 -22.10 2.48 8.62
CA SER A 67 -20.90 2.75 7.80
C SER A 67 -19.75 1.77 8.09
N ARG A 68 -19.55 1.36 9.35
CA ARG A 68 -18.56 0.33 9.73
C ARG A 68 -18.86 -1.07 9.20
N ILE A 69 -20.13 -1.37 8.89
CA ILE A 69 -20.57 -2.67 8.34
C ILE A 69 -20.53 -2.67 6.81
N ILE A 70 -20.71 -1.51 6.18
CA ILE A 70 -20.82 -1.37 4.72
C ILE A 70 -19.46 -1.08 4.07
N LEU A 71 -18.55 -0.38 4.77
CA LEU A 71 -17.25 0.01 4.21
C LEU A 71 -16.27 -1.17 4.23
N SER A 72 -15.63 -1.42 3.09
CA SER A 72 -14.55 -2.40 2.99
C SER A 72 -13.35 -1.99 3.83
N ALA A 73 -12.57 -2.98 4.27
CA ALA A 73 -11.25 -2.76 4.88
C ALA A 73 -10.11 -3.07 3.91
N LEU A 74 -8.90 -2.60 4.20
CA LEU A 74 -7.68 -2.98 3.46
C LEU A 74 -7.51 -4.50 3.33
N THR A 75 -7.98 -5.25 4.33
CA THR A 75 -7.97 -6.71 4.27
C THR A 75 -8.78 -7.27 3.11
N ASP A 76 -9.89 -6.64 2.73
CA ASP A 76 -10.71 -7.08 1.61
C ASP A 76 -10.08 -6.70 0.28
N MET A 77 -9.47 -5.51 0.18
CA MET A 77 -8.71 -5.14 -1.02
C MET A 77 -7.53 -6.08 -1.25
N ARG A 78 -6.81 -6.43 -0.19
CA ARG A 78 -5.76 -7.46 -0.25
C ARG A 78 -6.29 -8.81 -0.71
N LYS A 79 -7.47 -9.25 -0.22
CA LYS A 79 -8.08 -10.50 -0.69
C LYS A 79 -8.37 -10.42 -2.19
N LYS A 80 -8.93 -9.32 -2.68
CA LYS A 80 -9.20 -9.10 -4.11
C LYS A 80 -7.91 -9.16 -4.95
N ILE A 81 -6.85 -8.50 -4.51
CA ILE A 81 -5.52 -8.55 -5.15
C ILE A 81 -5.02 -10.00 -5.25
N LEU A 82 -5.00 -10.72 -4.13
CA LEU A 82 -4.47 -12.08 -4.09
C LEU A 82 -5.35 -13.09 -4.84
N GLN A 83 -6.67 -12.91 -4.83
CA GLN A 83 -7.59 -13.71 -5.64
C GLN A 83 -7.39 -13.48 -7.14
N TYR A 84 -7.18 -12.23 -7.55
CA TYR A 84 -6.81 -11.93 -8.93
C TYR A 84 -5.49 -12.60 -9.28
N ASP A 85 -4.47 -12.48 -8.43
CA ASP A 85 -3.16 -13.08 -8.68
C ASP A 85 -3.26 -14.60 -8.88
N ASP A 86 -4.02 -15.28 -8.02
CA ASP A 86 -4.22 -16.73 -8.10
C ASP A 86 -5.02 -17.11 -9.36
N LYS A 87 -6.09 -16.37 -9.68
CA LYS A 87 -6.95 -16.60 -10.86
C LYS A 87 -6.20 -16.39 -12.18
N HIS A 88 -5.30 -15.41 -12.22
CA HIS A 88 -4.57 -15.01 -13.42
C HIS A 88 -3.12 -15.52 -13.45
N HIS A 89 -2.74 -16.39 -12.51
CA HIS A 89 -1.41 -16.99 -12.42
C HIS A 89 -0.26 -15.96 -12.44
N ILE A 90 -0.43 -14.85 -11.72
CA ILE A 90 0.56 -13.78 -11.67
C ILE A 90 1.85 -14.33 -11.04
N SER A 91 2.94 -14.30 -11.81
CA SER A 91 4.21 -14.90 -11.45
C SER A 91 4.91 -14.15 -10.31
N HIS A 92 5.83 -14.81 -9.61
CA HIS A 92 6.63 -14.15 -8.57
C HIS A 92 7.43 -12.96 -9.10
N GLN A 93 7.93 -13.06 -10.33
CA GLN A 93 8.62 -11.95 -10.99
C GLN A 93 7.67 -10.77 -11.22
N GLN A 94 6.48 -11.02 -11.78
CA GLN A 94 5.51 -9.95 -12.02
C GLN A 94 5.10 -9.24 -10.72
N LYS A 95 4.90 -9.99 -9.63
CA LYS A 95 4.63 -9.39 -8.30
C LYS A 95 5.81 -8.57 -7.80
N ALA A 96 7.03 -9.09 -7.97
CA ALA A 96 8.24 -8.41 -7.54
C ALA A 96 8.49 -7.12 -8.32
N GLU A 97 8.06 -7.04 -9.57
CA GLU A 97 8.16 -5.85 -10.44
C GLU A 97 6.95 -4.89 -10.30
N THR A 98 5.87 -5.32 -9.63
CA THR A 98 4.69 -4.49 -9.42
C THR A 98 4.92 -3.48 -8.29
N LEU A 99 4.64 -2.20 -8.58
CA LEU A 99 4.52 -1.15 -7.57
C LEU A 99 3.13 -1.15 -6.94
N VAL A 100 3.07 -1.32 -5.62
CA VAL A 100 1.84 -1.20 -4.82
C VAL A 100 1.74 0.23 -4.29
N ILE A 101 0.65 0.92 -4.62
CA ILE A 101 0.33 2.25 -4.07
C ILE A 101 -0.84 2.09 -3.09
N GLU A 102 -0.69 2.59 -1.87
CA GLU A 102 -1.72 2.51 -0.84
C GLU A 102 -1.94 3.88 -0.18
N TRP A 103 -3.17 4.39 -0.29
CA TRP A 103 -3.63 5.58 0.41
C TRP A 103 -4.88 5.25 1.23
N SER A 104 -4.71 5.17 2.55
CA SER A 104 -5.74 4.76 3.49
C SER A 104 -5.45 5.34 4.89
N GLY A 105 -6.46 5.37 5.76
CA GLY A 105 -6.32 5.82 7.15
C GLY A 105 -7.17 7.03 7.51
N ALA A 106 -7.50 7.89 6.54
CA ALA A 106 -8.33 9.07 6.83
C ALA A 106 -9.70 8.67 7.39
N ASN A 107 -10.37 7.70 6.75
CA ASN A 107 -11.71 7.25 7.17
C ASN A 107 -11.73 6.67 8.59
N ASP A 108 -10.65 5.99 9.00
CA ASP A 108 -10.47 5.51 10.37
C ASP A 108 -10.56 6.67 11.37
N LEU A 109 -10.11 7.87 11.02
CA LEU A 109 -10.11 9.04 11.91
C LEU A 109 -11.40 9.87 11.84
N VAL A 110 -11.96 10.06 10.63
CA VAL A 110 -13.02 11.09 10.41
C VAL A 110 -14.37 10.56 9.94
N THR A 111 -14.45 9.30 9.52
CA THR A 111 -15.68 8.72 8.95
C THR A 111 -16.28 7.70 9.89
N VAL A 112 -15.47 6.74 10.36
CA VAL A 112 -15.97 5.64 11.18
C VAL A 112 -15.78 5.85 12.68
N ASN A 113 -15.07 6.88 13.10
CA ASN A 113 -14.93 7.26 14.50
C ASN A 113 -15.50 8.65 14.77
N ALA A 114 -15.93 8.88 16.01
CA ALA A 114 -16.64 10.11 16.37
C ALA A 114 -15.74 11.36 16.33
N LYS A 115 -14.44 11.17 16.55
CA LYS A 115 -13.41 12.19 16.45
C LYS A 115 -12.06 11.52 16.17
N PRO A 116 -11.10 12.25 15.57
CA PRO A 116 -9.72 11.80 15.48
C PRO A 116 -9.12 11.56 16.88
N SER A 117 -8.34 10.49 17.02
CA SER A 117 -7.62 10.14 18.24
C SER A 117 -6.30 9.45 17.90
N PHE A 118 -5.32 9.48 18.79
CA PHE A 118 -4.07 8.73 18.60
C PHE A 118 -4.30 7.21 18.65
N GLU A 119 -5.29 6.74 19.40
CA GLU A 119 -5.66 5.31 19.42
C GLU A 119 -6.12 4.83 18.05
N GLU A 120 -6.90 5.65 17.34
CA GLU A 120 -7.40 5.33 16.00
C GLU A 120 -6.29 5.41 14.96
N VAL A 121 -5.34 6.35 15.13
CA VAL A 121 -4.12 6.38 14.34
C VAL A 121 -3.32 5.08 14.51
N ASP A 122 -3.12 4.61 15.74
CA ASP A 122 -2.35 3.40 16.02
C ASP A 122 -3.03 2.14 15.42
N LYS A 123 -4.35 2.03 15.52
CA LYS A 123 -5.12 0.94 14.88
C LYS A 123 -4.99 0.96 13.37
N ALA A 124 -5.17 2.13 12.75
CA ALA A 124 -5.03 2.29 11.30
C ALA A 124 -3.60 1.94 10.86
N MET A 125 -2.60 2.44 11.56
CA MET A 125 -1.18 2.17 11.27
C MET A 125 -0.84 0.69 11.38
N ALA A 126 -1.30 0.03 12.45
CA ALA A 126 -1.09 -1.41 12.62
C ALA A 126 -1.71 -2.21 11.47
N ALA A 127 -2.90 -1.84 11.02
CA ALA A 127 -3.58 -2.50 9.89
C ALA A 127 -2.85 -2.27 8.56
N ARG A 128 -2.39 -1.04 8.28
CA ARG A 128 -1.59 -0.70 7.08
C ARG A 128 -0.27 -1.47 7.04
N ILE A 129 0.47 -1.49 8.15
CA ILE A 129 1.74 -2.25 8.24
C ILE A 129 1.49 -3.75 8.07
N GLN A 130 0.44 -4.29 8.68
CA GLN A 130 0.08 -5.70 8.50
C GLN A 130 -0.27 -5.99 7.04
N ASN A 131 -0.99 -5.09 6.36
CA ASN A 131 -1.33 -5.21 4.96
C ASN A 131 -0.09 -5.29 4.07
N ALA A 132 0.84 -4.35 4.23
CA ALA A 132 2.12 -4.33 3.52
C ALA A 132 2.91 -5.62 3.74
N LYS A 133 3.06 -6.08 5.01
CA LYS A 133 3.75 -7.33 5.34
C LYS A 133 3.13 -8.56 4.66
N LYS A 134 1.80 -8.62 4.56
CA LYS A 134 1.10 -9.72 3.89
C LYS A 134 1.33 -9.71 2.38
N LEU A 135 1.39 -8.54 1.76
CA LEU A 135 1.74 -8.41 0.33
C LEU A 135 3.22 -8.72 0.08
N MET A 136 4.13 -8.31 0.97
CA MET A 136 5.55 -8.71 0.92
C MET A 136 5.72 -10.23 0.99
N ALA A 137 5.03 -10.87 1.93
CA ALA A 137 5.01 -12.33 2.04
C ALA A 137 4.45 -13.00 0.76
N ALA A 138 3.53 -12.33 0.04
CA ALA A 138 2.96 -12.83 -1.21
C ALA A 138 3.84 -12.61 -2.45
N GLY A 139 4.94 -11.84 -2.34
CA GLY A 139 5.90 -11.65 -3.43
C GLY A 139 6.09 -10.21 -3.90
N TYR A 140 5.29 -9.26 -3.41
CA TYR A 140 5.43 -7.85 -3.75
C TYR A 140 6.67 -7.23 -3.11
N ARG A 141 7.33 -6.31 -3.82
CA ARG A 141 8.62 -5.73 -3.37
C ARG A 141 8.65 -4.21 -3.37
N HIS A 142 7.80 -3.54 -4.14
CA HIS A 142 7.79 -2.08 -4.26
C HIS A 142 6.49 -1.52 -3.70
N PHE A 143 6.62 -0.56 -2.78
CA PHE A 143 5.49 0.06 -2.10
C PHE A 143 5.68 1.57 -2.01
N ILE A 144 4.61 2.30 -2.30
CA ILE A 144 4.48 3.70 -1.91
C ILE A 144 3.23 3.85 -1.05
N LEU A 145 3.44 4.31 0.18
CA LEU A 145 2.38 4.56 1.15
C LEU A 145 2.16 6.06 1.28
N PHE A 146 0.93 6.51 1.10
CA PHE A 146 0.60 7.93 1.23
C PHE A 146 0.36 8.26 2.70
N ASN A 147 0.91 9.39 3.15
CA ASN A 147 0.55 9.98 4.43
C ASN A 147 -0.82 10.71 4.31
N LEU A 148 -1.26 11.43 5.34
CA LEU A 148 -2.54 12.15 5.33
C LEU A 148 -2.34 13.66 5.10
N PRO A 149 -3.18 14.29 4.26
CA PRO A 149 -3.40 15.73 4.35
C PRO A 149 -3.76 16.16 5.76
N ASP A 150 -3.44 17.39 6.13
CA ASP A 150 -3.82 17.93 7.43
C ASP A 150 -5.34 18.09 7.50
N LEU A 151 -5.98 17.22 8.27
CA LEU A 151 -7.44 17.18 8.43
C LEU A 151 -7.99 18.51 8.98
N SER A 152 -7.18 19.27 9.73
CA SER A 152 -7.59 20.55 10.27
C SER A 152 -7.86 21.60 9.20
N LEU A 153 -7.36 21.42 7.97
CA LEU A 153 -7.56 22.33 6.85
C LEU A 153 -8.89 22.11 6.12
N THR A 154 -9.58 21.00 6.41
CA THR A 154 -10.86 20.68 5.77
C THR A 154 -11.96 21.64 6.26
N PRO A 155 -12.96 21.99 5.42
CA PRO A 155 -14.09 22.81 5.84
C PRO A 155 -14.78 22.27 7.11
N ARG A 156 -14.88 20.94 7.24
CA ARG A 156 -15.43 20.25 8.43
C ARG A 156 -14.77 20.71 9.72
N PHE A 157 -13.43 20.73 9.77
CA PHE A 157 -12.69 21.11 10.98
C PHE A 157 -12.48 22.62 11.10
N GLN A 158 -12.54 23.37 10.00
CA GLN A 158 -12.58 24.83 10.04
C GLN A 158 -13.87 25.36 10.68
N ALA A 159 -14.98 24.62 10.57
CA ALA A 159 -16.24 24.92 11.24
C ALA A 159 -16.30 24.49 12.73
N LYS A 160 -15.24 23.86 13.27
CA LYS A 160 -15.18 23.39 14.67
C LYS A 160 -14.50 24.38 15.60
N SER A 161 -14.53 24.08 16.90
CA SER A 161 -13.77 24.86 17.88
C SER A 161 -12.26 24.77 17.61
N GLU A 162 -11.50 25.79 18.05
CA GLU A 162 -10.05 25.81 17.92
C GLU A 162 -9.40 24.55 18.51
N LYS A 163 -9.92 24.07 19.64
CA LYS A 163 -9.48 22.84 20.29
C LYS A 163 -9.67 21.61 19.38
N GLU A 164 -10.85 21.42 18.80
CA GLU A 164 -11.12 20.28 17.92
C GLU A 164 -10.30 20.34 16.63
N ARG A 165 -10.11 21.54 16.07
CA ARG A 165 -9.25 21.76 14.90
C ARG A 165 -7.80 21.40 15.20
N GLU A 166 -7.31 21.80 16.37
CA GLU A 166 -5.96 21.45 16.85
C GLU A 166 -5.81 19.95 17.10
N GLU A 167 -6.81 19.29 17.70
CA GLU A 167 -6.81 17.82 17.89
C GLU A 167 -6.70 17.09 16.54
N ALA A 168 -7.42 17.54 15.50
CA ALA A 168 -7.35 16.97 14.15
C ALA A 168 -5.96 17.17 13.50
N ARG A 169 -5.36 18.35 13.68
CA ARG A 169 -4.01 18.64 13.21
C ARG A 169 -2.98 17.72 13.86
N GLN A 170 -3.04 17.58 15.18
CA GLN A 170 -2.12 16.71 15.92
C GLN A 170 -2.27 15.24 15.53
N CYS A 171 -3.49 14.76 15.32
CA CYS A 171 -3.71 13.38 14.83
C CYS A 171 -3.13 13.17 13.43
N SER A 172 -3.26 14.16 12.53
CA SER A 172 -2.68 14.09 11.17
C SER A 172 -1.15 14.05 11.22
N LEU A 173 -0.53 14.92 12.04
CA LEU A 173 0.94 14.95 12.21
C LEU A 173 1.47 13.67 12.87
N TYR A 174 0.76 13.16 13.87
CA TYR A 174 1.08 11.89 14.52
C TYR A 174 1.01 10.73 13.51
N PHE A 175 -0.08 10.64 12.74
CA PHE A 175 -0.23 9.63 11.68
C PHE A 175 0.95 9.66 10.70
N ASN A 176 1.31 10.84 10.22
CA ASN A 176 2.36 11.01 9.22
C ASN A 176 3.74 10.60 9.77
N THR A 177 4.02 10.95 11.03
CA THR A 177 5.25 10.54 11.74
C THR A 177 5.31 9.03 11.91
N GLN A 178 4.20 8.41 12.34
CA GLN A 178 4.12 6.96 12.55
C GLN A 178 4.28 6.20 11.23
N LEU A 179 3.73 6.72 10.12
CA LEU A 179 3.89 6.11 8.79
C LEU A 179 5.35 6.13 8.34
N GLN A 180 6.04 7.26 8.52
CA GLN A 180 7.46 7.40 8.16
C GLN A 180 8.31 6.40 8.94
N ASN A 181 8.16 6.37 10.27
CA ASN A 181 8.85 5.43 11.15
C ASN A 181 8.58 3.96 10.76
N ALA A 182 7.33 3.65 10.41
CA ALA A 182 6.93 2.32 9.97
C ALA A 182 7.57 1.91 8.64
N CYS A 183 7.62 2.82 7.65
CA CYS A 183 8.25 2.55 6.35
C CYS A 183 9.76 2.31 6.52
N GLU A 184 10.43 3.12 7.33
CA GLU A 184 11.85 2.90 7.65
C GLU A 184 12.08 1.55 8.33
N GLN A 185 11.19 1.17 9.25
CA GLN A 185 11.27 -0.11 9.91
C GLN A 185 11.03 -1.28 8.94
N LEU A 186 10.09 -1.15 8.00
CA LEU A 186 9.85 -2.14 6.97
C LEU A 186 11.06 -2.30 6.04
N ASN A 187 11.71 -1.21 5.62
CA ASN A 187 12.93 -1.30 4.81
C ASN A 187 14.08 -1.99 5.56
N ARG A 188 14.19 -1.81 6.88
CA ARG A 188 15.16 -2.54 7.71
C ARG A 188 14.82 -4.03 7.84
N ASP A 189 13.54 -4.35 8.01
CA ASP A 189 13.07 -5.72 8.25
C ASP A 189 13.01 -6.55 6.97
N TYR A 190 12.79 -5.91 5.83
CA TYR A 190 12.67 -6.51 4.50
C TYR A 190 13.63 -5.79 3.53
N PRO A 191 14.95 -6.04 3.62
CA PRO A 191 15.97 -5.33 2.84
C PRO A 191 15.85 -5.55 1.32
N HIS A 192 15.14 -6.60 0.91
CA HIS A 192 14.76 -6.90 -0.47
C HIS A 192 13.50 -6.17 -0.97
N CYS A 193 12.86 -5.36 -0.13
CA CYS A 193 11.70 -4.53 -0.47
C CYS A 193 12.05 -3.04 -0.41
N ILE A 194 11.38 -2.21 -1.21
CA ILE A 194 11.42 -0.75 -1.17
C ILE A 194 10.06 -0.26 -0.69
N VAL A 195 10.04 0.49 0.41
CA VAL A 195 8.82 1.08 0.97
C VAL A 195 9.05 2.57 1.18
N ASN A 196 8.44 3.40 0.34
CA ASN A 196 8.59 4.86 0.43
C ASN A 196 7.28 5.51 0.89
N VAL A 197 7.41 6.65 1.56
CA VAL A 197 6.26 7.52 1.84
C VAL A 197 6.14 8.54 0.71
N PHE A 198 4.93 8.74 0.19
CA PHE A 198 4.60 9.96 -0.54
C PHE A 198 3.99 10.98 0.42
N ASP A 199 4.66 12.13 0.54
CA ASP A 199 4.27 13.20 1.44
C ASP A 199 3.19 14.10 0.82
N VAL A 200 1.98 13.55 0.72
CA VAL A 200 0.81 14.28 0.24
C VAL A 200 0.44 15.43 1.19
N ASN A 201 0.81 15.35 2.48
CA ASN A 201 0.60 16.43 3.45
C ASN A 201 1.27 17.73 3.03
N THR A 202 2.56 17.68 2.71
CA THR A 202 3.33 18.86 2.29
C THR A 202 2.81 19.42 0.96
N GLU A 203 2.50 18.54 0.00
CA GLU A 203 1.95 18.97 -1.30
C GLU A 203 0.57 19.65 -1.13
N PHE A 204 -0.31 19.06 -0.32
CA PHE A 204 -1.62 19.62 -0.01
C PHE A 204 -1.51 20.98 0.71
N LEU A 205 -0.65 21.07 1.73
CA LEU A 205 -0.43 22.29 2.49
C LEU A 205 0.08 23.43 1.60
N ASN A 206 1.01 23.14 0.69
CA ASN A 206 1.54 24.12 -0.24
C ASN A 206 0.46 24.68 -1.17
N ILE A 207 -0.42 23.82 -1.69
CA ILE A 207 -1.56 24.23 -2.51
C ILE A 207 -2.55 25.05 -1.70
N TYR A 208 -2.90 24.58 -0.50
CA TYR A 208 -3.80 25.28 0.43
C TYR A 208 -3.27 26.67 0.83
N GLN A 209 -1.96 26.82 1.04
CA GLN A 209 -1.37 28.11 1.38
C GLN A 209 -1.25 29.06 0.18
N ASN A 210 -1.17 28.54 -1.04
CA ASN A 210 -0.95 29.31 -2.26
C ASN A 210 -2.01 29.02 -3.35
N PRO A 211 -3.32 29.10 -3.07
CA PRO A 211 -4.38 28.60 -3.95
C PRO A 211 -4.34 29.26 -5.35
N ALA A 212 -4.13 30.57 -5.42
CA ALA A 212 -4.07 31.31 -6.68
C ALA A 212 -2.93 30.84 -7.61
N ARG A 213 -1.80 30.37 -7.05
CA ARG A 213 -0.68 29.81 -7.84
C ARG A 213 -1.09 28.53 -8.57
N TYR A 214 -2.07 27.83 -8.02
CA TYR A 214 -2.56 26.54 -8.50
C TYR A 214 -3.98 26.64 -9.09
N TYR A 215 -4.39 27.84 -9.52
CA TYR A 215 -5.67 28.10 -10.18
C TYR A 215 -6.91 27.88 -9.30
N PHE A 216 -6.73 27.85 -7.99
CA PHE A 216 -7.82 27.89 -7.03
C PHE A 216 -8.09 29.32 -6.56
N ASP A 217 -9.33 29.57 -6.13
CA ASP A 217 -9.73 30.85 -5.59
C ASP A 217 -9.34 30.95 -4.10
N PRO A 218 -8.51 31.93 -3.69
CA PRO A 218 -8.17 32.15 -2.29
C PRO A 218 -9.38 32.34 -1.37
N GLU A 219 -10.48 32.91 -1.87
CA GLU A 219 -11.69 33.17 -1.09
C GLU A 219 -12.48 31.88 -0.81
N LYS A 220 -12.32 30.87 -1.68
CA LYS A 220 -13.01 29.56 -1.58
C LYS A 220 -12.20 28.50 -0.83
N ARG A 221 -11.01 28.84 -0.35
CA ARG A 221 -10.00 27.89 0.18
C ARG A 221 -10.52 26.90 1.23
N ALA A 222 -11.39 27.37 2.13
CA ALA A 222 -11.94 26.58 3.23
C ALA A 222 -13.46 26.41 3.13
N ILE A 223 -14.02 26.67 1.94
CA ILE A 223 -15.45 26.54 1.67
C ILE A 223 -15.68 25.20 0.97
N ALA A 224 -16.63 24.41 1.45
CA ALA A 224 -17.11 23.24 0.76
C ALA A 224 -17.93 23.67 -0.47
N TYR A 225 -17.62 23.15 -1.65
CA TYR A 225 -18.38 23.47 -2.85
C TYR A 225 -19.87 23.12 -2.70
N THR A 226 -20.21 21.98 -2.11
CA THR A 226 -21.60 21.56 -1.84
C THR A 226 -22.41 22.51 -0.94
N ASP A 227 -21.72 23.34 -0.15
CA ASP A 227 -22.36 24.28 0.78
C ASP A 227 -22.35 25.73 0.24
N SER A 228 -21.84 25.95 -0.98
CA SER A 228 -21.70 27.28 -1.57
C SER A 228 -22.87 27.64 -2.49
N GLU A 229 -22.98 28.93 -2.81
CA GLU A 229 -23.95 29.44 -3.81
C GLU A 229 -23.62 28.97 -5.24
N ASP A 230 -22.39 28.51 -5.48
CA ASP A 230 -21.94 27.99 -6.78
C ASP A 230 -22.33 26.52 -6.98
N PHE A 231 -22.87 25.84 -5.95
CA PHE A 231 -23.28 24.45 -6.06
C PHE A 231 -24.46 24.30 -7.01
N ASP A 232 -24.25 23.53 -8.08
CA ASP A 232 -25.31 23.16 -9.01
C ASP A 232 -25.57 21.66 -8.88
N ASP A 233 -26.79 21.30 -8.47
CA ASP A 233 -27.19 19.90 -8.28
C ASP A 233 -27.09 19.17 -9.64
N PRO A 234 -26.24 18.13 -9.76
CA PRO A 234 -25.89 17.55 -11.05
C PRO A 234 -27.06 16.78 -11.67
N SER A 235 -27.97 17.49 -12.33
CA SER A 235 -29.09 16.90 -13.09
C SER A 235 -28.61 16.08 -14.30
N ASP A 236 -27.39 16.33 -14.79
CA ASP A 236 -26.73 15.62 -15.88
C ASP A 236 -25.56 14.72 -15.42
N GLY A 237 -25.36 14.59 -14.10
CA GLY A 237 -24.28 13.82 -13.51
C GLY A 237 -22.93 14.55 -13.42
N SER A 238 -22.85 15.85 -13.73
CA SER A 238 -21.62 16.64 -13.57
C SER A 238 -21.86 17.89 -12.73
N SER A 239 -21.00 18.12 -11.74
CA SER A 239 -20.98 19.35 -10.93
C SER A 239 -19.53 19.81 -10.73
N PRO A 240 -18.96 20.58 -11.69
CA PRO A 240 -17.56 20.95 -11.66
C PRO A 240 -17.31 22.04 -10.61
N ALA A 241 -16.67 21.67 -9.50
CA ALA A 241 -16.29 22.52 -8.38
C ALA A 241 -15.14 23.52 -8.69
N ARG A 242 -15.28 24.30 -9.76
CA ARG A 242 -14.21 25.13 -10.32
C ARG A 242 -13.72 26.17 -9.30
N GLY A 243 -12.40 26.17 -9.05
CA GLY A 243 -11.76 27.10 -8.12
C GLY A 243 -11.89 26.69 -6.64
N TYR A 244 -12.59 25.61 -6.31
CA TYR A 244 -12.69 25.06 -4.96
C TYR A 244 -11.62 23.99 -4.72
N LEU A 245 -11.02 23.99 -3.52
CA LEU A 245 -10.11 22.93 -3.09
C LEU A 245 -10.87 21.68 -2.62
N PHE A 246 -12.07 21.88 -2.08
CA PHE A 246 -12.90 20.83 -1.47
C PHE A 246 -14.24 20.74 -2.19
N TYR A 247 -14.64 19.51 -2.53
CA TYR A 247 -15.95 19.25 -3.10
C TYR A 247 -17.02 19.34 -2.02
N ASP A 248 -16.84 18.61 -0.91
CA ASP A 248 -17.70 18.68 0.27
C ASP A 248 -16.89 19.14 1.50
N ASP A 249 -17.42 18.91 2.71
CA ASP A 249 -16.76 19.35 3.93
C ASP A 249 -15.42 18.62 4.24
N LEU A 250 -15.06 17.59 3.48
CA LEU A 250 -13.91 16.73 3.73
C LEU A 250 -13.09 16.42 2.47
N HIS A 251 -13.74 16.05 1.38
CA HIS A 251 -13.12 15.46 0.21
C HIS A 251 -12.56 16.54 -0.73
N PRO A 252 -11.35 16.37 -1.28
CA PRO A 252 -10.80 17.27 -2.27
C PRO A 252 -11.66 17.33 -3.53
N SER A 253 -11.67 18.46 -4.23
CA SER A 253 -12.27 18.57 -5.55
C SER A 253 -11.51 17.71 -6.58
N ALA A 254 -12.15 17.42 -7.73
CA ALA A 254 -11.50 16.70 -8.83
C ALA A 254 -10.22 17.42 -9.32
N ASP A 255 -10.24 18.75 -9.37
CA ASP A 255 -9.07 19.56 -9.74
C ASP A 255 -7.94 19.42 -8.72
N MET A 256 -8.26 19.38 -7.42
CA MET A 256 -7.27 19.13 -6.37
C MET A 256 -6.68 17.72 -6.48
N HIS A 257 -7.51 16.69 -6.74
CA HIS A 257 -7.04 15.35 -7.01
C HIS A 257 -6.11 15.27 -8.24
N ALA A 258 -6.47 15.93 -9.33
CA ALA A 258 -5.67 15.96 -10.56
C ALA A 258 -4.29 16.60 -10.32
N LEU A 259 -4.24 17.69 -9.56
CA LEU A 259 -2.99 18.36 -9.22
C LEU A 259 -2.10 17.51 -8.30
N LEU A 260 -2.68 16.87 -7.27
CA LEU A 260 -1.95 15.94 -6.40
C LEU A 260 -1.42 14.74 -7.19
N ALA A 261 -2.18 14.21 -8.15
CA ALA A 261 -1.74 13.13 -9.03
C ALA A 261 -0.56 13.56 -9.93
N SER A 262 -0.59 14.79 -10.46
CA SER A 262 0.52 15.38 -11.22
C SER A 262 1.80 15.49 -10.37
N HIS A 263 1.69 16.03 -9.15
CA HIS A 263 2.82 16.13 -8.22
C HIS A 263 3.36 14.74 -7.84
N PHE A 264 2.46 13.79 -7.58
CA PHE A 264 2.83 12.40 -7.31
C PHE A 264 3.60 11.78 -8.48
N TYR A 265 3.09 11.89 -9.70
CA TYR A 265 3.75 11.33 -10.88
C TYR A 265 5.13 11.98 -11.13
N SER A 266 5.24 13.30 -10.96
CA SER A 266 6.52 14.01 -11.09
C SER A 266 7.56 13.54 -10.08
N ARG A 267 7.16 13.13 -8.87
CA ARG A 267 8.08 12.54 -7.88
C ARG A 267 8.37 11.08 -8.22
N LEU A 268 7.35 10.33 -8.60
CA LEU A 268 7.44 8.92 -8.94
C LEU A 268 8.45 8.68 -10.07
N SER A 269 8.40 9.47 -11.14
CA SER A 269 9.26 9.33 -12.32
C SER A 269 10.75 9.58 -12.05
N THR A 270 11.10 10.22 -10.92
CA THR A 270 12.50 10.38 -10.50
C THR A 270 13.07 9.14 -9.80
N GLN A 271 12.19 8.25 -9.30
CA GLN A 271 12.57 7.11 -8.48
C GLN A 271 12.27 5.76 -9.14
N TYR A 272 11.26 5.73 -10.01
CA TYR A 272 10.76 4.52 -10.64
C TYR A 272 10.69 4.68 -12.15
N GLU A 273 11.11 3.64 -12.87
CA GLU A 273 10.80 3.46 -14.27
C GLU A 273 9.51 2.62 -14.36
N LEU A 274 8.43 3.22 -14.85
CA LEU A 274 7.18 2.49 -15.08
C LEU A 274 7.30 1.69 -16.39
N LEU A 275 7.17 0.38 -16.28
CA LEU A 275 7.32 -0.54 -17.41
C LEU A 275 5.97 -0.94 -17.96
N GLU A 276 5.86 -0.92 -19.27
CA GLU A 276 4.77 -1.60 -19.98
C GLU A 276 4.81 -3.13 -19.76
N PRO A 277 3.67 -3.84 -19.80
CA PRO A 277 3.57 -5.25 -19.38
C PRO A 277 4.52 -6.26 -20.05
N ASP A 278 5.06 -5.94 -21.23
CA ASP A 278 5.95 -6.83 -22.00
C ASP A 278 7.44 -6.52 -21.83
N ARG A 279 7.78 -5.48 -21.04
CA ARG A 279 9.15 -5.03 -20.87
C ARG A 279 9.77 -5.66 -19.63
N VAL A 280 10.80 -6.48 -19.84
CA VAL A 280 11.52 -7.19 -18.77
C VAL A 280 12.69 -6.34 -18.28
N LEU A 281 12.79 -6.12 -16.96
CA LEU A 281 13.99 -5.57 -16.35
C LEU A 281 15.02 -6.67 -16.04
N LYS A 282 16.29 -6.35 -16.25
CA LYS A 282 17.43 -7.19 -15.81
C LYS A 282 18.01 -6.78 -14.46
N SER A 283 17.56 -5.66 -13.89
CA SER A 283 18.14 -5.07 -12.68
C SER A 283 17.52 -5.69 -11.42
N LYS A 284 18.34 -6.41 -10.66
CA LYS A 284 17.99 -6.90 -9.32
C LYS A 284 18.65 -5.98 -8.30
N ARG A 285 17.88 -5.48 -7.34
CA ARG A 285 18.44 -4.80 -6.17
C ARG A 285 19.44 -5.74 -5.49
N ALA A 286 20.68 -5.28 -5.30
CA ALA A 286 21.65 -6.02 -4.51
C ALA A 286 21.18 -6.07 -3.05
N CYS A 287 20.97 -7.26 -2.53
CA CYS A 287 20.70 -7.52 -1.12
C CYS A 287 21.84 -8.40 -0.58
N SER A 288 22.52 -7.95 0.47
CA SER A 288 23.65 -8.69 1.03
C SER A 288 23.17 -9.88 1.87
N GLU A 289 24.05 -10.86 2.06
CA GLU A 289 23.79 -12.00 2.93
C GLU A 289 23.56 -11.57 4.39
N GLU A 290 24.34 -10.60 4.88
CA GLU A 290 24.23 -10.08 6.24
C GLU A 290 22.86 -9.46 6.49
N ALA A 291 22.32 -8.72 5.51
CA ALA A 291 21.00 -8.13 5.60
C ALA A 291 19.91 -9.20 5.67
N LEU A 292 20.00 -10.24 4.83
CA LEU A 292 19.07 -11.38 4.85
C LEU A 292 19.10 -12.12 6.20
N LEU A 293 20.31 -12.41 6.71
CA LEU A 293 20.50 -13.07 8.00
C LEU A 293 19.96 -12.22 9.16
N ALA A 294 20.18 -10.90 9.14
CA ALA A 294 19.63 -9.99 10.14
C ALA A 294 18.10 -10.02 10.16
N SER A 295 17.44 -9.95 9.00
CA SER A 295 15.98 -10.09 8.87
C SER A 295 15.47 -11.42 9.39
N PHE A 296 16.12 -12.52 9.01
CA PHE A 296 15.77 -13.86 9.50
C PHE A 296 15.87 -13.94 11.03
N ARG A 297 16.99 -13.51 11.60
CA ARG A 297 17.26 -13.55 13.05
C ARG A 297 16.20 -12.78 13.83
N LYS A 298 15.86 -11.58 13.35
CA LYS A 298 14.85 -10.72 13.96
C LYS A 298 13.48 -11.40 13.91
N GLN A 299 13.03 -11.85 12.73
CA GLN A 299 11.70 -12.44 12.57
C GLN A 299 11.58 -13.77 13.32
N TYR A 300 12.62 -14.59 13.34
CA TYR A 300 12.64 -15.84 14.10
C TYR A 300 12.54 -15.58 15.60
N LYS A 301 13.24 -14.57 16.13
CA LYS A 301 13.09 -14.13 17.53
C LYS A 301 11.67 -13.64 17.82
N THR A 302 11.07 -12.84 16.94
CA THR A 302 9.69 -12.38 17.13
C THR A 302 8.70 -13.55 17.13
N SER A 303 8.87 -14.53 16.24
CA SER A 303 8.05 -15.75 16.26
C SER A 303 8.20 -16.52 17.57
N LEU A 304 9.43 -16.70 18.05
CA LEU A 304 9.73 -17.31 19.34
C LEU A 304 9.05 -16.58 20.50
N ASP A 305 9.14 -15.25 20.55
CA ASP A 305 8.62 -14.46 21.67
C ASP A 305 7.08 -14.45 21.71
N LYS A 306 6.40 -14.55 20.55
CA LYS A 306 4.94 -14.77 20.50
C LYS A 306 4.52 -16.11 21.11
N ASP A 307 5.29 -17.16 20.85
CA ASP A 307 5.01 -18.49 21.40
C ASP A 307 5.12 -18.51 22.95
N LYS A 308 5.96 -17.65 23.53
CA LYS A 308 6.09 -17.51 25.00
C LYS A 308 4.88 -16.89 25.67
N GLN A 309 4.06 -16.17 24.91
CA GLN A 309 2.82 -15.57 25.42
C GLN A 309 1.64 -16.56 25.32
N GLY A 310 1.83 -17.74 24.73
CA GLY A 310 0.81 -18.78 24.56
C GLY A 310 0.86 -19.88 25.62
N PHE A 311 -0.27 -20.60 25.77
CA PHE A 311 -0.51 -21.62 26.82
C PHE A 311 0.43 -22.85 26.78
N PHE A 312 1.23 -23.04 25.72
CA PHE A 312 2.08 -24.23 25.49
C PHE A 312 3.59 -23.97 25.57
N TYR A 313 4.02 -22.97 26.36
CA TYR A 313 5.40 -22.51 26.46
C TYR A 313 6.45 -23.61 26.76
N ALA A 314 6.11 -24.63 27.55
CA ALA A 314 7.06 -25.61 28.08
C ALA A 314 7.73 -26.55 27.04
N PHE A 315 7.31 -26.51 25.77
CA PHE A 315 7.79 -27.46 24.74
C PHE A 315 8.44 -26.80 23.52
N GLN A 316 8.71 -25.50 23.56
CA GLN A 316 9.07 -24.74 22.35
C GLN A 316 10.51 -24.20 22.33
N HIS A 317 11.49 -25.09 22.43
CA HIS A 317 12.90 -24.74 22.23
C HIS A 317 13.24 -24.56 20.73
N PRO A 318 14.13 -23.61 20.38
CA PRO A 318 14.63 -23.50 19.00
C PRO A 318 15.43 -24.76 18.63
N ARG A 319 15.09 -25.37 17.48
CA ARG A 319 15.79 -26.55 16.94
C ARG A 319 16.96 -26.21 16.01
N ILE A 320 17.28 -24.92 15.90
CA ILE A 320 18.40 -24.37 15.12
C ILE A 320 19.02 -23.24 15.94
N ASP A 321 20.34 -23.09 15.90
CA ASP A 321 21.01 -21.87 16.38
C ASP A 321 20.78 -20.72 15.39
N TYR A 322 19.57 -20.18 15.40
CA TYR A 322 19.13 -19.15 14.48
C TYR A 322 19.99 -17.87 14.53
N LYS A 323 20.79 -17.67 15.59
CA LYS A 323 21.65 -16.50 15.75
C LYS A 323 22.94 -16.60 14.94
N GLN A 324 23.45 -17.80 14.74
CA GLN A 324 24.72 -18.05 14.03
C GLN A 324 24.55 -18.80 12.72
N ALA A 325 23.40 -19.44 12.50
CA ALA A 325 23.13 -20.19 11.28
C ALA A 325 23.35 -19.36 10.00
N SER A 326 24.01 -19.98 9.03
CA SER A 326 24.18 -19.55 7.65
C SER A 326 22.88 -19.68 6.84
N LEU A 327 22.83 -19.07 5.65
CA LEU A 327 21.68 -19.22 4.74
C LEU A 327 21.42 -20.69 4.37
N GLU A 328 22.48 -21.50 4.16
CA GLU A 328 22.35 -22.91 3.84
C GLU A 328 21.73 -23.72 4.99
N GLU A 329 22.20 -23.54 6.21
CA GLU A 329 21.65 -24.21 7.39
C GLU A 329 20.19 -23.83 7.62
N ILE A 330 19.85 -22.55 7.43
CA ILE A 330 18.47 -22.06 7.52
C ILE A 330 17.57 -22.73 6.48
N LEU A 331 18.01 -22.79 5.21
CA LEU A 331 17.23 -23.39 4.13
C LEU A 331 17.11 -24.91 4.30
N ARG A 332 18.21 -25.60 4.64
CA ARG A 332 18.25 -27.04 4.90
C ARG A 332 17.31 -27.41 6.05
N HIS A 333 17.40 -26.69 7.17
CA HIS A 333 16.52 -26.91 8.31
C HIS A 333 15.05 -26.70 7.94
N ALA A 334 14.73 -25.66 7.16
CA ALA A 334 13.36 -25.37 6.74
C ALA A 334 12.76 -26.39 5.76
N LEU A 335 13.58 -26.92 4.83
CA LEU A 335 13.10 -27.69 3.67
C LEU A 335 13.35 -29.19 3.78
N GLN A 336 14.37 -29.63 4.53
CA GLN A 336 14.83 -31.03 4.56
C GLN A 336 14.74 -31.64 5.97
N GLU A 337 14.91 -30.85 7.04
CA GLU A 337 15.02 -31.38 8.43
C GLU A 337 13.74 -31.19 9.26
N GLY A 338 12.63 -30.78 8.65
CA GLY A 338 11.34 -30.62 9.34
C GLY A 338 11.25 -29.38 10.25
N GLY A 339 12.08 -28.36 10.01
CA GLY A 339 12.08 -27.09 10.75
C GLY A 339 10.85 -26.22 10.48
N THR A 340 9.73 -26.54 11.14
CA THR A 340 8.42 -25.88 10.91
C THR A 340 8.45 -24.37 11.16
N ARG A 341 9.06 -23.92 12.28
CA ARG A 341 9.19 -22.48 12.59
C ARG A 341 10.05 -21.76 11.57
N THR A 342 11.21 -22.34 11.20
CA THR A 342 12.09 -21.76 10.19
C THR A 342 11.35 -21.62 8.87
N ARG A 343 10.67 -22.69 8.42
CA ARG A 343 9.84 -22.63 7.20
C ARG A 343 8.74 -21.58 7.27
N HIS A 344 8.10 -21.41 8.43
CA HIS A 344 7.10 -20.35 8.64
C HIS A 344 7.72 -18.96 8.51
N VAL A 345 8.83 -18.70 9.20
CA VAL A 345 9.56 -17.43 9.14
C VAL A 345 9.99 -17.09 7.71
N LEU A 346 10.50 -18.06 6.96
CA LEU A 346 10.88 -17.86 5.55
C LEU A 346 9.69 -17.51 4.66
N LYS A 347 8.50 -18.05 4.94
CA LYS A 347 7.26 -17.67 4.25
C LYS A 347 6.80 -16.25 4.64
N GLU A 348 6.88 -15.89 5.92
CA GLU A 348 6.55 -14.53 6.38
C GLU A 348 7.47 -13.46 5.80
N LEU A 349 8.75 -13.80 5.60
CA LEU A 349 9.72 -12.92 4.92
C LEU A 349 9.52 -12.85 3.40
N GLY A 350 8.65 -13.69 2.84
CA GLY A 350 8.42 -13.80 1.40
C GLY A 350 9.59 -14.42 0.64
N TRP A 351 10.44 -15.21 1.32
CA TRP A 351 11.53 -15.96 0.69
C TRP A 351 11.00 -17.24 0.05
N LEU A 352 10.04 -17.90 0.70
CA LEU A 352 9.45 -19.15 0.22
C LEU A 352 7.96 -19.00 -0.13
N SER A 353 7.53 -19.71 -1.16
CA SER A 353 6.12 -19.87 -1.53
C SER A 353 5.38 -20.70 -0.47
N LYS A 354 4.04 -20.71 -0.54
CA LYS A 354 3.22 -21.58 0.33
C LYS A 354 3.62 -23.06 0.17
N LYS A 355 4.02 -23.48 -1.03
CA LYS A 355 4.49 -24.83 -1.35
C LYS A 355 5.95 -25.07 -0.90
N GLY A 356 6.71 -24.00 -0.67
CA GLY A 356 8.11 -24.06 -0.23
C GLY A 356 9.12 -23.84 -1.35
N GLU A 357 8.69 -23.30 -2.49
CA GLU A 357 9.59 -22.92 -3.59
C GLU A 357 10.28 -21.59 -3.27
N LEU A 358 11.52 -21.41 -3.71
CA LEU A 358 12.24 -20.14 -3.53
C LEU A 358 11.64 -19.05 -4.42
N MET A 359 11.09 -18.02 -3.81
CA MET A 359 10.51 -16.85 -4.50
C MET A 359 11.48 -15.70 -4.64
N LEU A 360 12.39 -15.56 -3.67
CA LEU A 360 13.29 -14.42 -3.61
C LEU A 360 14.50 -14.63 -4.53
N ASP A 361 14.57 -13.83 -5.57
CA ASP A 361 15.60 -13.90 -6.59
C ASP A 361 16.83 -13.05 -6.22
N VAL A 362 17.58 -13.51 -5.22
CA VAL A 362 18.82 -12.89 -4.73
C VAL A 362 19.99 -13.86 -4.91
N PRO A 363 21.11 -13.48 -5.57
CA PRO A 363 22.19 -14.42 -5.93
C PRO A 363 22.72 -15.27 -4.77
N VAL A 364 23.01 -14.67 -3.61
CA VAL A 364 23.54 -15.41 -2.43
C VAL A 364 22.54 -16.45 -1.91
N LEU A 365 21.24 -16.15 -1.98
CA LEU A 365 20.19 -17.07 -1.54
C LEU A 365 19.96 -18.20 -2.57
N GLN A 366 20.07 -17.88 -3.87
CA GLN A 366 20.01 -18.87 -4.94
C GLN A 366 21.19 -19.86 -4.85
N GLN A 367 22.39 -19.36 -4.55
CA GLN A 367 23.57 -20.20 -4.33
C GLN A 367 23.38 -21.14 -3.13
N ALA A 368 22.92 -20.63 -2.00
CA ALA A 368 22.63 -21.44 -0.82
C ALA A 368 21.57 -22.53 -1.11
N MET A 369 20.53 -22.21 -1.89
CA MET A 369 19.51 -23.16 -2.31
C MET A 369 20.06 -24.26 -3.24
N ALA A 370 20.94 -23.89 -4.17
CA ALA A 370 21.59 -24.85 -5.07
C ALA A 370 22.46 -25.86 -4.29
N ASN A 371 23.20 -25.38 -3.30
CA ASN A 371 24.09 -26.22 -2.47
C ASN A 371 23.31 -27.27 -1.68
N ILE A 372 22.16 -26.91 -1.08
CA ILE A 372 21.35 -27.88 -0.33
C ILE A 372 20.62 -28.87 -1.26
N SER A 373 20.27 -28.45 -2.48
CA SER A 373 19.59 -29.30 -3.48
C SER A 373 20.55 -30.32 -4.08
N GLY A 374 21.82 -29.95 -4.29
CA GLY A 374 22.89 -30.86 -4.73
C GLY A 374 23.31 -31.89 -3.67
N SER A 375 22.97 -31.66 -2.40
CA SER A 375 23.30 -32.54 -1.28
C SER A 375 22.24 -33.61 -0.95
N ALA A 376 21.15 -33.71 -1.71
CA ALA A 376 20.16 -34.76 -1.53
C ALA A 376 20.79 -36.14 -1.84
N PRO A 377 20.62 -37.19 -1.01
CA PRO A 377 21.20 -38.49 -1.29
C PRO A 377 20.65 -39.01 -2.62
N LEU A 378 21.56 -39.35 -3.55
CA LEU A 378 21.28 -40.20 -4.70
C LEU A 378 20.55 -41.44 -4.17
N THR A 379 19.23 -41.47 -4.29
CA THR A 379 18.47 -42.68 -4.04
C THR A 379 18.78 -43.57 -5.23
N ILE A 380 19.79 -44.43 -5.07
CA ILE A 380 20.10 -45.49 -6.02
C ILE A 380 18.86 -46.37 -6.06
N ILE A 381 18.02 -46.17 -7.07
CA ILE A 381 17.01 -47.14 -7.44
C ILE A 381 17.81 -48.36 -7.92
N LYS A 382 17.99 -49.33 -7.02
CA LYS A 382 18.38 -50.68 -7.43
C LYS A 382 17.26 -51.19 -8.32
N SER A 383 17.55 -51.30 -9.61
CA SER A 383 16.81 -52.14 -10.54
C SER A 383 16.74 -53.56 -9.98
N GLY A 384 15.53 -54.02 -9.69
CA GLY A 384 15.17 -55.40 -9.39
C GLY A 384 13.95 -55.75 -10.20
#